data_AF-A0A815WX24-F1
#
_entry.id   AF-A0A815WX24-F1
#
_cell.length_a   1.000
_cell.length_b   1.000
_cell.length_c   1.000
_cell.angle_alpha   90.00
_cell.angle_beta   90.00
_cell.angle_gamma   90.00
#
_symmetry.space_group_name_H-M   'P 1'
#
loop_
_entity.id
_entity.type
_entity.pdbx_description
1 polymer ?
#
loop_
_entity_poly.entity_id
_entity_poly.type
_entity_poly.pdbx_seq_one_letter_code
_entity_poly.pdbx_strand_id
1 'polypeptide(L)'
;RQYSLTANLNNNGKHTSTITTTTVKTGRTKRVTTVFRDISNFPLQWLSIIGLTTIWILVVYLVPFENCPAGYLGPGGLHENGKYENCTGGITGYIDRFLLTDKHLYQYPSCQLVYGCKPPFDPENLLGVIPTISLAYLGVQAGRILVMYQSDLDRLIRLITWSIFTTAIGVG
;
A
#
# COMPACT_ATOMS: atom_id res chain seq x y z
N ARG A 1 21.36 22.16 -21.38
CA ARG A 1 22.37 22.17 -22.46
C ARG A 1 23.56 22.94 -21.91
N GLN A 2 24.66 22.28 -21.60
CA GLN A 2 25.90 22.97 -21.20
C GLN A 2 26.79 23.05 -22.43
N TYR A 3 27.27 24.25 -22.76
CA TYR A 3 28.16 24.49 -23.88
C TYR A 3 29.56 24.72 -23.31
N SER A 4 30.52 23.86 -23.65
CA SER A 4 31.94 24.08 -23.36
C SER A 4 32.68 24.36 -24.66
N LEU A 5 33.28 25.55 -24.77
CA LEU A 5 34.15 25.93 -25.88
C LEU A 5 35.60 25.64 -25.47
N THR A 6 36.27 24.73 -26.16
CA THR A 6 37.72 24.54 -26.06
C THR A 6 38.36 24.99 -27.36
N ALA A 7 39.14 26.08 -27.30
CA ALA A 7 39.98 26.52 -28.40
C ALA A 7 41.35 25.83 -28.30
N ASN A 8 41.83 25.21 -29.37
CA ASN A 8 43.16 24.62 -29.43
C ASN A 8 44.01 25.39 -30.46
N LEU A 9 45.17 25.89 -30.03
CA LEU A 9 46.10 26.65 -30.88
C LEU A 9 47.05 25.67 -31.56
N ASN A 10 46.96 25.56 -32.89
CA ASN A 10 47.95 24.84 -33.69
C ASN A 10 49.09 25.79 -34.08
N ASN A 11 50.34 25.33 -34.01
CA ASN A 11 51.59 26.10 -34.17
C ASN A 11 51.86 26.61 -35.60
N ASN A 12 50.83 26.92 -36.39
CA ASN A 12 50.94 27.45 -37.76
C ASN A 12 49.98 28.61 -38.05
N GLY A 13 49.59 29.38 -37.03
CA GLY A 13 48.94 30.70 -37.20
C GLY A 13 47.58 30.71 -37.91
N LYS A 14 46.98 29.56 -38.20
CA LYS A 14 45.65 29.45 -38.79
C LYS A 14 44.63 29.11 -37.70
N HIS A 15 43.72 30.05 -37.43
CA HIS A 15 42.53 29.83 -36.62
C HIS A 15 41.65 28.76 -37.29
N THR A 16 41.67 27.54 -36.77
CA THR A 16 40.71 26.48 -37.16
C THR A 16 39.83 26.17 -35.96
N SER A 17 38.62 26.72 -35.97
CA SER A 17 37.61 26.45 -34.95
C SER A 17 36.89 25.15 -35.29
N THR A 18 37.36 24.02 -34.77
CA THR A 18 36.65 22.74 -34.90
C THR A 18 35.51 22.67 -33.90
N ILE A 19 34.26 22.75 -34.37
CA ILE A 19 33.07 22.51 -33.55
C ILE A 19 32.93 21.01 -33.33
N THR A 20 33.46 20.50 -32.22
CA THR A 20 33.24 19.11 -31.82
C THR A 20 31.89 19.00 -31.14
N THR A 21 30.88 18.52 -31.86
CA THR A 21 29.56 18.20 -31.30
C THR A 21 29.69 16.96 -30.40
N THR A 22 30.01 17.16 -29.13
CA THR A 22 29.84 16.11 -28.12
C THR A 22 28.34 15.93 -27.89
N THR A 23 27.77 14.92 -28.54
CA THR A 23 26.45 14.43 -28.15
C THR A 23 26.57 13.88 -26.75
N VAL A 24 26.22 14.70 -25.75
CA VAL A 24 25.90 14.21 -24.41
C VAL A 24 24.76 13.23 -24.62
N LYS A 25 25.05 11.93 -24.65
CA LYS A 25 24.05 10.88 -24.51
C LYS A 25 23.43 11.09 -23.13
N THR A 26 22.36 11.88 -23.08
CA THR A 26 21.49 11.98 -21.92
C THR A 26 21.10 10.55 -21.57
N GLY A 27 21.64 10.05 -20.46
CA GLY A 27 21.51 8.66 -20.04
C GLY A 27 20.06 8.29 -19.76
N ARG A 28 19.31 8.00 -20.84
CA ARG A 28 17.92 7.53 -20.79
C ARG A 28 17.82 6.10 -20.27
N THR A 29 18.96 5.40 -20.18
CA THR A 29 19.07 3.99 -19.77
C THR A 29 19.00 3.76 -18.25
N LYS A 30 18.98 4.82 -17.41
CA LYS A 30 18.89 4.68 -15.93
C LYS A 30 17.47 4.75 -15.36
N ARG A 31 16.40 4.82 -16.18
CA ARG A 31 15.04 5.11 -15.66
C ARG A 31 14.25 3.88 -15.20
N VAL A 32 14.52 2.69 -15.74
CA VAL A 32 13.71 1.47 -15.50
C VAL A 32 14.22 0.66 -14.30
N THR A 33 15.51 0.72 -13.96
CA THR A 33 16.11 0.05 -12.80
C THR A 33 15.78 0.67 -11.44
N THR A 34 14.89 1.66 -11.41
CA THR A 34 14.72 2.57 -10.27
C THR A 34 13.49 2.29 -9.41
N VAL A 35 12.57 1.40 -9.82
CA VAL A 35 11.37 1.04 -9.03
C VAL A 35 11.75 0.15 -7.84
N PHE A 36 12.59 -0.85 -8.08
CA PHE A 36 13.12 -1.73 -7.04
C PHE A 36 13.98 -1.01 -5.99
N ARG A 37 14.43 0.22 -6.28
CA ARG A 37 15.18 1.02 -5.31
C ARG A 37 14.35 1.38 -4.08
N ASP A 38 13.04 1.58 -4.25
CA ASP A 38 12.15 1.96 -3.15
C ASP A 38 11.94 0.78 -2.17
N ILE A 39 12.02 -0.47 -2.66
CA ILE A 39 11.90 -1.70 -1.87
C ILE A 39 13.25 -2.12 -1.29
N SER A 40 14.31 -2.07 -2.10
CA SER A 40 15.66 -2.56 -1.76
C SER A 40 16.32 -1.78 -0.61
N ASN A 41 15.94 -0.52 -0.39
CA ASN A 41 16.48 0.27 0.71
C ASN A 41 16.00 -0.21 2.11
N PHE A 42 14.84 -0.86 2.21
CA PHE A 42 14.23 -1.25 3.49
C PHE A 42 13.56 -2.63 3.43
N PRO A 43 14.30 -3.70 3.12
CA PRO A 43 13.73 -5.02 2.91
C PRO A 43 13.06 -5.57 4.16
N LEU A 44 13.63 -5.34 5.35
CA LEU A 44 13.07 -5.85 6.60
C LEU A 44 11.71 -5.22 6.95
N GLN A 45 11.55 -3.91 6.71
CA GLN A 45 10.28 -3.20 6.94
C GLN A 45 9.19 -3.71 5.97
N TRP A 46 9.56 -3.93 4.70
CA TRP A 46 8.64 -4.52 3.73
C TRP A 46 8.26 -5.95 4.09
N LEU A 47 9.21 -6.79 4.51
CA LEU A 47 8.94 -8.16 4.95
C LEU A 47 7.99 -8.19 6.16
N SER A 48 8.16 -7.30 7.14
CA SER A 48 7.25 -7.25 8.29
C SER A 48 5.83 -6.85 7.88
N ILE A 49 5.67 -5.86 7.02
CA ILE A 49 4.34 -5.37 6.59
C ILE A 49 3.65 -6.39 5.68
N ILE A 50 4.38 -6.99 4.74
CA ILE A 50 3.85 -8.06 3.90
C ILE A 50 3.47 -9.26 4.77
N GLY A 51 4.32 -9.69 5.69
CA GLY A 51 4.03 -10.81 6.59
C GLY A 51 2.77 -10.58 7.42
N LEU A 52 2.64 -9.42 8.07
CA LEU A 52 1.44 -9.07 8.85
C LEU A 52 0.19 -9.05 7.98
N THR A 53 0.27 -8.44 6.78
CA THR A 53 -0.86 -8.35 5.85
C THR A 53 -1.27 -9.73 5.34
N THR A 54 -0.30 -10.59 4.99
CA THR A 54 -0.54 -11.97 4.58
C THR A 54 -1.22 -12.76 5.70
N ILE A 55 -0.74 -12.66 6.94
CA ILE A 55 -1.39 -13.31 8.09
C ILE A 55 -2.84 -12.85 8.22
N TRP A 56 -3.10 -11.54 8.11
CA TRP A 56 -4.45 -11.00 8.17
C TRP A 56 -5.36 -11.55 7.06
N ILE A 57 -4.89 -11.57 5.80
CA ILE A 57 -5.64 -12.14 4.67
C ILE A 57 -5.92 -13.63 4.91
N LEU A 58 -4.93 -14.39 5.37
CA LEU A 58 -5.10 -15.82 5.64
C LEU A 58 -6.15 -16.04 6.72
N VAL A 59 -6.11 -15.28 7.82
CA VAL A 59 -7.10 -15.40 8.90
C VAL A 59 -8.50 -15.04 8.40
N VAL A 60 -8.64 -13.96 7.63
CA VAL A 60 -9.95 -13.48 7.17
C VAL A 60 -10.60 -14.40 6.13
N TYR A 61 -9.80 -14.96 5.21
CA TYR A 61 -10.33 -15.70 4.05
C TYR A 61 -10.20 -17.23 4.14
N LEU A 62 -9.29 -17.78 4.94
CA LEU A 62 -9.11 -19.23 5.02
C LEU A 62 -9.76 -19.87 6.25
N VAL A 63 -10.08 -19.11 7.29
CA VAL A 63 -10.67 -19.67 8.52
C VAL A 63 -12.19 -19.77 8.34
N PRO A 64 -12.75 -20.99 8.15
CA PRO A 64 -14.19 -21.16 8.15
C PRO A 64 -14.72 -20.95 9.57
N PHE A 65 -15.88 -20.31 9.67
CA PHE A 65 -16.58 -20.15 10.94
C PHE A 65 -18.07 -20.45 10.77
N GLU A 66 -18.71 -20.80 11.89
CA GLU A 66 -20.03 -21.42 11.89
C GLU A 66 -21.09 -20.56 11.18
N ASN A 67 -21.75 -21.16 10.18
CA ASN A 67 -22.88 -20.60 9.43
C ASN A 67 -22.62 -19.30 8.64
N CYS A 68 -21.36 -18.94 8.41
CA CYS A 68 -21.01 -17.71 7.73
C CYS A 68 -19.94 -17.93 6.65
N PRO A 69 -19.99 -17.21 5.52
CA PRO A 69 -19.04 -17.40 4.44
C PRO A 69 -17.65 -16.87 4.84
N ALA A 70 -16.62 -17.56 4.38
CA ALA A 70 -15.24 -17.08 4.54
C ALA A 70 -15.07 -15.73 3.82
N GLY A 71 -14.30 -14.82 4.42
CA GLY A 71 -14.15 -13.45 3.89
C GLY A 71 -15.37 -12.55 4.08
N TYR A 72 -16.32 -12.88 4.96
CA TYR A 72 -17.39 -11.96 5.32
C TYR A 72 -16.87 -10.83 6.22
N LEU A 73 -16.99 -9.57 5.78
CA LEU A 73 -16.66 -8.37 6.56
C LEU A 73 -17.89 -7.49 6.84
N GLY A 74 -19.09 -8.00 6.62
CA GLY A 74 -20.32 -7.23 6.73
C GLY A 74 -20.84 -7.06 8.16
N PRO A 75 -21.87 -6.21 8.34
CA PRO A 75 -22.48 -5.97 9.65
C PRO A 75 -23.32 -7.16 10.15
N GLY A 76 -23.67 -8.13 9.31
CA GLY A 76 -24.62 -9.18 9.67
C GLY A 76 -26.04 -8.64 9.88
N GLY A 77 -26.82 -9.28 10.75
CA GLY A 77 -28.21 -8.89 11.00
C GLY A 77 -29.07 -8.94 9.72
N LEU A 78 -29.81 -7.87 9.45
CA LEU A 78 -30.68 -7.66 8.29
C LEU A 78 -29.91 -7.47 6.96
N HIS A 79 -28.57 -7.42 7.00
CA HIS A 79 -27.75 -7.37 5.80
C HIS A 79 -27.97 -8.62 4.93
N GLU A 80 -27.96 -8.44 3.60
CA GLU A 80 -28.32 -9.50 2.64
C GLU A 80 -29.65 -10.20 2.96
N ASN A 81 -30.70 -9.42 3.27
CA ASN A 81 -32.03 -9.94 3.62
C ASN A 81 -32.05 -10.90 4.83
N GLY A 82 -31.17 -10.70 5.80
CA GLY A 82 -31.11 -11.57 6.98
C GLY A 82 -30.37 -12.89 6.76
N LYS A 83 -29.66 -13.06 5.65
CA LYS A 83 -28.94 -14.31 5.35
C LYS A 83 -27.84 -14.62 6.37
N TYR A 84 -27.26 -13.59 6.99
CA TYR A 84 -26.10 -13.70 7.88
C TYR A 84 -26.33 -13.00 9.23
N GLU A 85 -27.46 -13.28 9.89
CA GLU A 85 -27.88 -12.53 11.08
C GLU A 85 -26.87 -12.52 12.24
N ASN A 86 -26.19 -13.66 12.47
CA ASN A 86 -25.25 -13.84 13.57
C ASN A 86 -23.77 -13.67 13.15
N CYS A 87 -23.53 -13.20 11.92
CA CYS A 87 -22.17 -13.08 11.36
C CYS A 87 -21.59 -11.67 11.52
N THR A 88 -22.04 -10.88 12.50
CA THR A 88 -21.58 -9.50 12.68
C THR A 88 -20.07 -9.42 12.85
N GLY A 89 -19.43 -8.71 11.92
CA GLY A 89 -17.97 -8.55 11.87
C GLY A 89 -17.22 -9.78 11.39
N GLY A 90 -17.92 -10.81 10.90
CA GLY A 90 -17.33 -12.04 10.41
C GLY A 90 -16.37 -12.72 11.39
N ILE A 91 -15.30 -13.31 10.84
CA ILE A 91 -14.27 -14.02 11.61
C ILE A 91 -13.48 -13.09 12.54
N THR A 92 -13.27 -11.83 12.16
CA THR A 92 -12.56 -10.86 13.02
C THR A 92 -13.37 -10.56 14.27
N GLY A 93 -14.69 -10.33 14.13
CA GLY A 93 -15.59 -10.18 15.26
C GLY A 93 -15.68 -11.44 16.13
N TYR A 94 -15.61 -12.64 15.53
CA TYR A 94 -15.60 -13.89 16.28
C TYR A 94 -14.33 -14.06 17.13
N ILE A 95 -13.16 -13.81 16.56
CA ILE A 95 -11.88 -13.88 17.26
C ILE A 95 -11.83 -12.86 18.41
N ASP A 96 -12.35 -11.66 18.18
CA ASP A 96 -12.38 -10.63 19.21
C ASP A 96 -13.29 -11.01 20.37
N ARG A 97 -14.47 -11.58 20.12
CA ARG A 97 -15.33 -12.12 21.18
C ARG A 97 -14.63 -13.23 21.97
N PHE A 98 -13.87 -14.08 21.28
CA PHE A 98 -13.11 -15.16 21.91
C PHE A 98 -11.97 -14.64 22.80
N LEU A 99 -11.23 -13.62 22.36
CA LEU A 99 -10.07 -13.09 23.09
C LEU A 99 -10.43 -12.06 24.16
N LEU A 100 -11.27 -11.08 23.83
CA LEU A 100 -11.65 -9.98 24.71
C LEU A 100 -12.78 -10.36 25.65
N THR A 101 -13.51 -11.45 25.38
CA THR A 101 -14.74 -11.86 26.09
C THR A 101 -15.87 -10.84 25.94
N ASP A 102 -17.12 -11.30 25.86
CA ASP A 102 -18.27 -10.43 25.58
C ASP A 102 -18.37 -9.20 26.51
N LYS A 103 -17.89 -9.28 27.76
CA LYS A 103 -17.95 -8.18 28.73
C LYS A 103 -17.13 -6.94 28.35
N HIS A 104 -16.10 -7.10 27.51
CA HIS A 104 -15.27 -6.00 27.05
C HIS A 104 -15.68 -5.47 25.68
N LEU A 105 -16.60 -6.15 24.99
CA LEU A 105 -17.16 -5.66 23.73
C LEU A 105 -18.38 -4.77 23.95
N TYR A 106 -18.60 -3.85 23.01
CA TYR A 106 -19.78 -3.01 22.99
C TYR A 106 -21.05 -3.85 22.85
N GLN A 107 -21.89 -3.80 23.89
CA GLN A 107 -23.18 -4.50 23.94
C GLN A 107 -24.24 -3.87 23.04
N TYR A 108 -24.07 -2.58 22.70
CA TYR A 108 -24.96 -1.82 21.83
C TYR A 108 -24.17 -1.24 20.65
N PRO A 109 -23.73 -2.08 19.69
CA PRO A 109 -22.99 -1.62 18.54
C PRO A 109 -23.89 -0.76 17.64
N SER A 110 -23.30 0.20 16.92
CA SER A 110 -24.03 1.08 16.00
C SER A 110 -24.81 0.31 14.92
N CYS A 111 -24.34 -0.86 14.52
CA CYS A 111 -25.02 -1.71 13.54
C CYS A 111 -26.32 -2.34 14.08
N GLN A 112 -26.53 -2.39 15.39
CA GLN A 112 -27.80 -2.85 15.98
C GLN A 112 -28.97 -1.93 15.61
N LEU A 113 -28.73 -0.61 15.51
CA LEU A 113 -29.79 0.35 15.18
C LEU A 113 -30.24 0.23 13.71
N VAL A 114 -29.31 -0.03 12.79
CA VAL A 114 -29.57 -0.02 11.34
C VAL A 114 -29.85 -1.42 10.81
N TYR A 115 -29.09 -2.41 11.27
CA TYR A 115 -29.12 -3.78 10.76
C TYR A 115 -29.63 -4.80 11.79
N GLY A 116 -29.98 -4.40 13.02
CA GLY A 116 -30.46 -5.35 14.02
C GLY A 116 -29.44 -6.43 14.39
N CYS A 117 -28.14 -6.12 14.31
CA CYS A 117 -27.06 -7.01 14.75
C CYS A 117 -27.31 -7.50 16.18
N LYS A 118 -27.08 -8.80 16.42
CA LYS A 118 -27.26 -9.44 17.73
C LYS A 118 -25.96 -9.61 18.52
N PRO A 119 -24.84 -10.05 17.90
CA PRO A 119 -23.59 -10.26 18.63
C PRO A 119 -22.97 -8.92 19.06
N PRO A 120 -22.33 -8.84 20.24
CA PRO A 120 -21.52 -7.69 20.60
C PRO A 120 -20.34 -7.58 19.62
N PHE A 121 -20.00 -6.34 19.25
CA PHE A 121 -19.01 -6.05 18.22
C PHE A 121 -18.29 -4.75 18.55
N ASP A 122 -16.97 -4.79 18.51
CA ASP A 122 -16.11 -3.63 18.66
C ASP A 122 -15.70 -3.11 17.28
N PRO A 123 -15.95 -1.85 16.90
CA PRO A 123 -15.50 -1.31 15.61
C PRO A 123 -13.98 -1.20 15.46
N GLU A 124 -13.21 -1.22 16.55
CA GLU A 124 -11.74 -1.05 16.55
C GLU A 124 -10.98 -2.38 16.48
N ASN A 125 -11.69 -3.50 16.24
CA ASN A 125 -11.24 -4.89 16.35
C ASN A 125 -9.72 -5.12 16.29
N LEU A 126 -9.19 -6.04 17.12
CA LEU A 126 -7.74 -6.27 17.21
C LEU A 126 -7.09 -6.58 15.84
N LEU A 127 -7.80 -7.34 15.01
CA LEU A 127 -7.37 -7.68 13.65
C LEU A 127 -7.45 -6.48 12.66
N GLY A 128 -8.29 -5.47 12.93
CA GLY A 128 -8.39 -4.23 12.16
C GLY A 128 -7.18 -3.30 12.31
N VAL A 129 -6.36 -3.49 13.34
CA VAL A 129 -5.11 -2.73 13.53
C VAL A 129 -4.09 -3.05 12.43
N ILE A 130 -4.04 -4.29 11.94
CA ILE A 130 -3.08 -4.72 10.91
C ILE A 130 -3.24 -3.95 9.59
N PRO A 131 -4.41 -3.91 8.94
CA PRO A 131 -4.60 -3.13 7.71
C PRO A 131 -4.36 -1.63 7.93
N THR A 132 -4.64 -1.11 9.13
CA THR A 132 -4.33 0.28 9.50
C THR A 132 -2.83 0.56 9.52
N ILE A 133 -2.03 -0.33 10.12
CA ILE A 133 -0.57 -0.24 10.11
C ILE A 133 -0.04 -0.33 8.67
N SER A 134 -0.58 -1.23 7.85
CA SER A 134 -0.20 -1.37 6.44
C SER A 134 -0.48 -0.08 5.65
N LEU A 135 -1.66 0.53 5.86
CA LEU A 135 -2.02 1.80 5.24
C LEU A 135 -1.09 2.94 5.68
N ALA A 136 -0.77 3.03 6.97
CA ALA A 136 0.17 4.01 7.50
C ALA A 136 1.57 3.86 6.88
N TYR A 137 2.05 2.62 6.72
CA TYR A 137 3.33 2.35 6.08
C TYR A 137 3.35 2.74 4.60
N LEU A 138 2.26 2.50 3.85
CA LEU A 138 2.14 2.99 2.47
C LEU A 138 2.22 4.53 2.41
N GLY A 139 1.65 5.24 3.39
CA GLY A 139 1.83 6.69 3.55
C GLY A 139 3.29 7.10 3.75
N VAL A 140 4.05 6.36 4.56
CA VAL A 140 5.51 6.58 4.73
C VAL A 140 6.25 6.38 3.40
N GLN A 141 5.89 5.37 2.60
CA GLN A 141 6.49 5.17 1.28
C GLN A 141 6.19 6.33 0.32
N ALA A 142 4.95 6.80 0.30
CA ALA A 142 4.58 7.98 -0.47
C ALA A 142 5.39 9.21 -0.03
N GLY A 143 5.55 9.43 1.28
CA GLY A 143 6.38 10.51 1.83
C GLY A 143 7.86 10.41 1.40
N ARG A 144 8.43 9.20 1.43
CA ARG A 144 9.81 8.96 0.95
C ARG A 144 9.97 9.31 -0.53
N ILE A 145 8.98 8.98 -1.37
CA ILE A 145 8.99 9.35 -2.78
C ILE A 145 8.97 10.87 -2.96
N LEU A 146 8.16 11.59 -2.19
CA LEU A 146 8.08 13.05 -2.28
C LEU A 146 9.40 13.76 -1.92
N VAL A 147 10.09 13.27 -0.88
CA VAL A 147 11.35 13.87 -0.40
C VAL A 147 12.55 13.44 -1.25
N MET A 148 12.63 12.17 -1.66
CA MET A 148 13.82 11.61 -2.33
C MET A 148 13.94 12.05 -3.79
N TYR A 149 12.82 12.30 -4.48
CA TYR A 149 12.82 12.67 -5.89
C TYR A 149 12.52 14.17 -6.01
N GLN A 150 13.35 14.90 -6.76
CA GLN A 150 13.17 16.35 -6.97
C GLN A 150 12.32 16.69 -8.21
N SER A 151 12.26 15.79 -9.19
CA SER A 151 11.45 16.00 -10.39
C SER A 151 9.99 15.63 -10.16
N ASP A 152 9.08 16.56 -10.49
CA ASP A 152 7.64 16.34 -10.32
C ASP A 152 7.10 15.19 -11.18
N LEU A 153 7.62 15.04 -12.42
CA LEU A 153 7.23 13.92 -13.28
C LEU A 153 7.69 12.57 -12.72
N ASP A 154 8.88 12.50 -12.11
CA ASP A 154 9.37 11.26 -11.52
C ASP A 154 8.60 10.88 -10.25
N ARG A 155 8.13 11.87 -9.46
CA ARG A 155 7.22 11.66 -8.33
C ARG A 155 5.89 11.08 -8.79
N LEU A 156 5.26 11.72 -9.78
CA LEU A 156 3.95 11.32 -10.30
C LEU A 156 3.98 9.91 -10.90
N ILE A 157 4.97 9.60 -11.73
CA ILE A 157 5.10 8.26 -12.34
C ILE A 157 5.18 7.18 -11.26
N ARG A 158 5.94 7.42 -10.19
CA ARG A 158 6.09 6.44 -9.08
C ARG A 158 4.82 6.30 -8.26
N LEU A 159 4.17 7.40 -7.89
CA LEU A 159 2.91 7.36 -7.14
C LEU A 159 1.82 6.63 -7.93
N ILE A 160 1.73 6.87 -9.24
CA ILE A 160 0.80 6.16 -10.13
C ILE A 160 1.16 4.67 -10.21
N THR A 161 2.45 4.34 -10.36
CA THR A 161 2.91 2.94 -10.41
C THR A 161 2.55 2.20 -9.12
N TRP A 162 2.80 2.81 -7.95
CA TRP A 162 2.43 2.25 -6.65
C TRP A 162 0.91 2.12 -6.50
N SER A 163 0.14 3.12 -6.93
CA SER A 163 -1.32 3.06 -6.90
C SER A 163 -1.87 1.90 -7.73
N ILE A 164 -1.41 1.74 -8.97
CA ILE A 164 -1.82 0.61 -9.84
C ILE A 164 -1.46 -0.72 -9.17
N PHE A 165 -0.25 -0.83 -8.61
CA PHE A 165 0.21 -2.05 -7.95
C PHE A 165 -0.64 -2.40 -6.72
N THR A 166 -0.89 -1.44 -5.82
CA THR A 166 -1.71 -1.68 -4.61
C THR A 166 -3.16 -1.98 -4.96
N THR A 167 -3.71 -1.34 -6.00
CA THR A 167 -5.06 -1.64 -6.49
C THR A 167 -5.13 -3.04 -7.09
N ALA A 168 -4.13 -3.46 -7.88
CA ALA A 168 -4.09 -4.81 -8.43
C ALA A 168 -4.06 -5.88 -7.35
N ILE A 169 -3.36 -5.64 -6.24
CA ILE A 169 -3.34 -6.54 -5.08
C ILE A 169 -4.69 -6.54 -4.36
N GLY A 170 -5.33 -5.39 -4.18
CA GLY A 170 -6.59 -5.28 -3.42
C GLY A 170 -7.83 -5.77 -4.18
N VAL A 171 -7.80 -5.77 -5.52
CA VAL A 171 -8.90 -6.27 -6.37
C VAL A 171 -8.77 -7.79 -6.64
N GLY A 172 -7.55 -8.33 -6.56
CA GLY A 172 -7.24 -9.73 -6.86
C GLY A 172 -7.56 -10.72 -5.75
#